data_AF-A0A067Q5D7-F1
#
_entry.id   AF-A0A067Q5D7-F1
#
_cell.length_a   1.000
_cell.length_b   1.000
_cell.length_c   1.000
_cell.angle_alpha   90.00
_cell.angle_beta   90.00
_cell.angle_gamma   90.00
#
_symmetry.space_group_name_H-M   'P 1'
#
loop_
_entity.id
_entity.type
_entity.pdbx_description
1 polymer ?
#
loop_
_entity_poly.entity_id
_entity_poly.type
_entity_poly.pdbx_seq_one_letter_code
_entity_poly.pdbx_strand_id
1 'polypeptide(L)'
;MSFTVKWGRERLHFDLPPPETKLSVIRHMVAEYTQLPEHSFKLVHGGAVMKDDNAPISAYKIRSNSTIALIGGESLSSEPSTSSSKSTPKPSEPRTEQTTISHIRMERERVKHTLAKEVDEFLSILKASSFSSPTSDDPPQLPPTPPPTTTSTAPSPAVAHLHPSSSPTTRAPPQLHTPPPPLHTTRASIAELEPTHAKLSELLLQSLLKLDAITPEGGWEQARKERKDAVREVQGVLDRLDGEWWAVKGRG
;
A
#
# COMPACT_ATOMS: atom_id res chain seq x y z
N MET A 1 -2.11 53.11 5.36
CA MET A 1 -3.26 52.62 4.54
C MET A 1 -3.08 51.13 4.39
N SER A 2 -4.12 50.31 4.53
CA SER A 2 -4.00 48.84 4.59
C SER A 2 -4.69 48.15 3.40
N PHE A 3 -4.39 46.86 3.21
CA PHE A 3 -5.10 45.96 2.30
C PHE A 3 -5.57 44.72 3.05
N THR A 4 -6.54 44.00 2.48
CA THR A 4 -7.14 42.81 3.08
C THR A 4 -6.81 41.57 2.26
N VAL A 5 -6.37 40.50 2.93
CA VAL A 5 -6.16 39.17 2.34
C VAL A 5 -7.23 38.23 2.86
N LYS A 6 -8.01 37.64 1.96
CA LYS A 6 -8.99 36.60 2.26
C LYS A 6 -8.31 35.24 2.20
N TRP A 7 -8.28 34.53 3.32
CA TRP A 7 -7.73 33.18 3.41
C TRP A 7 -8.79 32.22 3.94
N GLY A 8 -9.36 31.39 3.05
CA GLY A 8 -10.49 30.53 3.41
C GLY A 8 -11.67 31.33 3.97
N ARG A 9 -11.91 31.21 5.28
CA ARG A 9 -12.97 31.94 6.02
C ARG A 9 -12.46 33.20 6.72
N GLU A 10 -11.14 33.37 6.80
CA GLU A 10 -10.47 34.46 7.52
C GLU A 10 -10.18 35.66 6.61
N ARG A 11 -10.07 36.84 7.24
CA ARG A 11 -9.70 38.09 6.59
C ARG A 11 -8.57 38.74 7.37
N LEU A 12 -7.39 38.73 6.77
CA LEU A 12 -6.17 39.27 7.33
C LEU A 12 -5.96 40.70 6.82
N HIS A 13 -5.46 41.58 7.68
CA HIS A 13 -5.19 42.98 7.32
C HIS A 13 -3.69 43.24 7.41
N PHE A 14 -3.14 43.84 6.35
CA PHE A 14 -1.72 44.15 6.24
C PHE A 14 -1.53 45.61 5.86
N ASP A 15 -0.40 46.19 6.29
CA ASP A 15 -0.02 47.54 5.88
C ASP A 15 0.39 47.56 4.40
N LEU A 16 -0.12 48.54 3.65
CA LEU A 16 0.17 48.68 2.23
C LEU A 16 1.57 49.28 2.04
N PRO A 17 2.52 48.54 1.44
CA PRO A 17 3.83 49.09 1.11
C PRO A 17 3.73 50.07 -0.08
N PRO A 18 4.79 50.83 -0.38
CA PRO A 18 4.83 51.74 -1.54
C PRO A 18 4.41 51.05 -2.85
N PRO A 19 3.78 51.76 -3.80
CA PRO A 19 3.24 51.17 -5.02
C PRO A 19 4.30 50.52 -5.93
N GLU A 20 5.55 50.97 -5.83
CA GLU A 20 6.71 50.42 -6.56
C GLU A 20 7.31 49.16 -5.89
N THR A 21 6.83 48.82 -4.69
CA THR A 21 7.27 47.60 -4.01
C THR A 21 6.87 46.38 -4.82
N LYS A 22 7.77 45.40 -4.88
CA LYS A 22 7.57 44.14 -5.60
C LYS A 22 6.50 43.28 -4.94
N LEU A 23 5.78 42.52 -5.76
CA LEU A 23 4.82 41.53 -5.27
C LEU A 23 5.45 40.49 -4.33
N SER A 24 6.73 40.13 -4.53
CA SER A 24 7.47 39.22 -3.66
C SER A 24 7.38 39.62 -2.18
N VAL A 25 7.40 40.91 -1.88
CA VAL A 25 7.34 41.42 -0.49
C VAL A 25 5.98 41.14 0.13
N ILE A 26 4.88 41.39 -0.59
CA ILE A 26 3.54 41.05 -0.11
C ILE A 26 3.42 39.53 0.07
N ARG A 27 3.93 38.73 -0.87
CA ARG A 27 3.92 37.27 -0.76
C ARG A 27 4.67 36.80 0.49
N HIS A 28 5.85 37.35 0.76
CA HIS A 28 6.64 37.03 1.95
C HIS A 28 5.90 37.40 3.24
N MET A 29 5.33 38.61 3.32
CA MET A 29 4.54 39.04 4.49
C MET A 29 3.36 38.11 4.79
N VAL A 30 2.66 37.69 3.73
CA VAL A 30 1.52 36.78 3.88
C VAL A 30 1.98 35.37 4.25
N ALA A 31 3.08 34.89 3.67
CA ALA A 31 3.69 33.60 4.02
C ALA A 31 4.15 33.56 5.48
N GLU A 32 4.82 34.61 5.95
CA GLU A 32 5.28 34.75 7.33
C GLU A 32 4.10 34.76 8.31
N TYR A 33 3.02 35.47 7.98
CA TYR A 33 1.84 35.52 8.84
C TYR A 33 1.06 34.19 8.85
N THR A 34 0.85 33.58 7.69
CA THR A 34 0.05 32.35 7.55
C THR A 34 0.86 31.08 7.83
N GLN A 35 2.18 31.19 7.97
CA GLN A 35 3.13 30.07 8.08
C GLN A 35 3.05 29.11 6.90
N LEU A 36 2.67 29.61 5.74
CA LEU A 36 2.57 28.85 4.50
C LEU A 36 3.81 29.08 3.64
N PRO A 37 4.37 28.04 3.01
CA PRO A 37 5.43 28.24 2.03
C PRO A 37 4.97 29.20 0.92
N GLU A 38 5.79 30.17 0.52
CA GLU A 38 5.46 31.22 -0.47
C GLU A 38 4.93 30.68 -1.81
N HIS A 39 5.36 29.46 -2.17
CA HIS A 39 4.97 28.77 -3.39
C HIS A 39 3.75 27.84 -3.23
N SER A 40 3.32 27.58 -1.99
CA SER A 40 2.18 26.69 -1.71
C SER A 40 0.82 27.37 -1.94
N PHE A 41 0.82 28.71 -2.00
CA PHE A 41 -0.39 29.51 -2.19
C PHE A 41 -0.26 30.51 -3.35
N LYS A 42 -1.43 30.90 -3.87
CA LYS A 42 -1.59 31.84 -4.98
C LYS A 42 -2.35 33.07 -4.49
N LEU A 43 -1.86 34.24 -4.86
CA LEU A 43 -2.53 35.52 -4.61
C LEU A 43 -3.37 35.88 -5.84
N VAL A 44 -4.63 36.26 -5.61
CA VAL A 44 -5.59 36.63 -6.66
C VAL A 44 -6.19 37.98 -6.34
N HIS A 45 -6.10 38.92 -7.28
CA HIS A 45 -6.65 40.26 -7.12
C HIS A 45 -7.41 40.66 -8.39
N GLY A 46 -8.65 41.14 -8.25
CA GLY A 46 -9.48 41.54 -9.40
C GLY A 46 -9.76 40.42 -10.41
N GLY A 47 -9.80 39.17 -9.96
CA GLY A 47 -10.00 37.99 -10.82
C GLY A 47 -8.73 37.49 -11.53
N ALA A 48 -7.60 38.17 -11.38
CA ALA A 48 -6.33 37.76 -11.96
C ALA A 48 -5.42 37.08 -10.92
N VAL A 49 -4.86 35.93 -11.27
CA VAL A 49 -3.82 35.27 -10.46
C VAL A 49 -2.51 36.02 -10.65
N MET A 50 -1.94 36.48 -9.55
CA MET A 50 -0.69 37.22 -9.51
C MET A 50 0.47 36.22 -9.39
N LYS A 51 1.31 36.17 -10.42
CA LYS A 51 2.33 35.12 -10.58
C LYS A 51 3.75 35.65 -10.74
N ASP A 52 3.89 36.90 -11.15
CA ASP A 52 5.20 37.53 -11.31
C ASP A 52 5.52 38.34 -10.05
N ASP A 53 6.43 37.79 -9.25
CA ASP A 53 6.87 38.35 -7.99
C ASP A 53 7.82 39.54 -8.17
N ASN A 54 8.37 39.76 -9.37
CA ASN A 54 9.22 40.91 -9.68
C ASN A 54 8.43 42.15 -10.11
N ALA A 55 7.17 41.98 -10.54
CA ALA A 55 6.32 43.10 -10.91
C ALA A 55 5.91 43.94 -9.67
N PRO A 56 5.85 45.27 -9.80
CA PRO A 56 5.40 46.15 -8.72
C PRO A 56 3.93 45.92 -8.40
N ILE A 57 3.53 46.14 -7.15
CA ILE A 57 2.13 45.95 -6.71
C ILE A 57 1.15 46.88 -7.45
N SER A 58 1.64 48.03 -7.93
CA SER A 58 0.90 48.95 -8.80
C SER A 58 0.48 48.32 -10.13
N ALA A 59 1.29 47.43 -10.71
CA ALA A 59 0.98 46.73 -11.96
C ALA A 59 -0.25 45.80 -11.82
N TYR A 60 -0.50 45.30 -10.61
CA TYR A 60 -1.66 44.48 -10.27
C TYR A 60 -2.85 45.29 -9.73
N LYS A 61 -2.76 46.63 -9.80
CA LYS A 61 -3.76 47.58 -9.29
C LYS A 61 -4.04 47.42 -7.80
N ILE A 62 -3.05 46.96 -7.02
CA ILE A 62 -3.18 46.91 -5.57
C ILE A 62 -3.06 48.34 -5.04
N ARG A 63 -4.11 48.80 -4.38
CA ARG A 63 -4.21 50.08 -3.67
C ARG A 63 -4.79 49.89 -2.27
N SER A 64 -4.89 50.99 -1.54
CA SER A 64 -5.56 51.04 -0.24
C SER A 64 -6.96 50.42 -0.33
N ASN A 65 -7.31 49.56 0.63
CA ASN A 65 -8.56 48.78 0.69
C ASN A 65 -8.73 47.73 -0.42
N SER A 66 -7.65 47.33 -1.10
CA SER A 66 -7.70 46.20 -2.03
C SER A 66 -7.94 44.89 -1.31
N THR A 67 -8.69 44.00 -1.94
CA THR A 67 -8.99 42.66 -1.41
C THR A 67 -8.30 41.61 -2.26
N ILE A 68 -7.28 40.97 -1.69
CA ILE A 68 -6.53 39.88 -2.31
C ILE A 68 -7.09 38.56 -1.77
N ALA A 69 -7.35 37.58 -2.63
CA ALA A 69 -7.69 36.23 -2.21
C ALA A 69 -6.43 35.36 -2.19
N LEU A 70 -6.22 34.63 -1.11
CA LEU A 70 -5.20 33.61 -0.98
C LEU A 70 -5.84 32.24 -1.23
N ILE A 71 -5.29 31.51 -2.20
CA ILE A 71 -5.80 30.21 -2.65
C ILE A 71 -4.67 29.18 -2.59
N GLY A 72 -4.88 28.09 -1.86
CA GLY A 72 -3.86 27.06 -1.62
C GLY A 72 -3.10 27.27 -0.31
N GLY A 73 -2.15 26.37 -0.02
CA GLY A 73 -1.40 26.35 1.23
C GLY A 73 -2.24 25.92 2.42
N GLU A 74 -2.86 24.74 2.37
CA GLU A 74 -3.41 24.13 3.59
C GLU A 74 -2.24 23.51 4.35
N SER A 75 -2.00 23.97 5.58
CA SER A 75 -0.91 23.50 6.43
C SER A 75 -1.08 22.00 6.71
N LEU A 76 -0.23 21.17 6.11
CA LEU A 76 0.03 19.84 6.64
C LEU A 76 1.30 19.95 7.49
N SER A 77 1.14 19.73 8.79
CA SER A 77 2.25 19.37 9.67
C SER A 77 3.05 18.20 9.07
N SER A 78 4.37 18.27 9.28
CA SER A 78 5.34 17.16 9.28
C SER A 78 5.88 16.67 7.92
N GLU A 79 7.01 17.21 7.44
CA GLU A 79 8.35 16.58 7.51
C GLU A 79 9.39 17.32 6.62
N PRO A 80 10.69 17.29 7.00
CA PRO A 80 11.71 18.12 6.40
C PRO A 80 12.31 17.53 5.11
N SER A 81 12.46 18.41 4.12
CA SER A 81 13.56 18.48 3.14
C SER A 81 13.86 17.24 2.28
N THR A 82 13.56 17.34 0.98
CA THR A 82 14.65 17.32 -0.01
C THR A 82 14.38 18.29 -1.16
N SER A 83 15.37 19.14 -1.38
CA SER A 83 15.48 20.20 -2.37
C SER A 83 15.30 19.73 -3.81
N SER A 84 14.57 20.49 -4.61
CA SER A 84 15.06 20.92 -5.94
C SER A 84 14.33 22.14 -6.46
N SER A 85 15.16 23.14 -6.77
CA SER A 85 14.91 24.39 -7.44
C SER A 85 14.25 24.24 -8.82
N LYS A 86 13.20 25.05 -9.10
CA LYS A 86 13.11 25.98 -10.25
C LYS A 86 11.68 26.52 -10.50
N SER A 87 11.52 27.81 -10.25
CA SER A 87 10.98 28.86 -11.14
C SER A 87 9.68 28.68 -11.94
N THR A 88 8.75 29.62 -11.67
CA THR A 88 7.77 30.31 -12.54
C THR A 88 6.52 29.59 -13.05
N PRO A 89 5.32 30.21 -12.94
CA PRO A 89 4.16 29.83 -13.74
C PRO A 89 3.61 31.00 -14.59
N LYS A 90 3.60 30.85 -15.92
CA LYS A 90 2.56 31.36 -16.86
C LYS A 90 2.88 30.85 -18.27
N PRO A 91 1.92 30.66 -19.20
CA PRO A 91 0.49 30.28 -19.15
C PRO A 91 0.30 28.83 -19.68
N SER A 92 -0.83 28.17 -19.38
CA SER A 92 -1.21 26.83 -19.91
C SER A 92 -0.03 25.85 -20.03
N GLU A 93 0.38 25.18 -18.94
CA GLU A 93 1.49 24.23 -19.06
C GLU A 93 1.11 23.15 -20.09
N PRO A 94 1.87 23.00 -21.20
CA PRO A 94 1.81 21.78 -21.96
C PRO A 94 2.13 20.66 -20.96
N ARG A 95 1.31 19.61 -20.95
CA ARG A 95 1.63 18.38 -20.23
C ARG A 95 3.09 18.05 -20.56
N THR A 96 4.01 18.12 -19.61
CA THR A 96 5.42 17.89 -19.93
C THR A 96 5.71 16.39 -19.92
N GLU A 97 6.73 15.96 -20.67
CA GLU A 97 7.19 14.58 -20.66
C GLU A 97 7.53 14.13 -19.23
N GLN A 98 8.23 14.98 -18.47
CA GLN A 98 8.66 14.65 -17.12
C GLN A 98 7.48 14.51 -16.15
N THR A 99 6.47 15.38 -16.22
CA THR A 99 5.26 15.24 -15.39
C THR A 99 4.50 13.96 -15.73
N THR A 100 4.45 13.61 -17.02
CA THR A 100 3.82 12.35 -17.47
C THR A 100 4.59 11.13 -16.98
N ILE A 101 5.92 11.13 -17.07
CA ILE A 101 6.79 10.07 -16.55
C ILE A 101 6.61 9.91 -15.04
N SER A 102 6.62 11.01 -14.28
CA SER A 102 6.42 10.97 -12.83
C SER A 102 5.06 10.36 -12.46
N HIS A 103 4.01 10.68 -13.21
CA HIS A 103 2.69 10.11 -12.98
C HIS A 103 2.65 8.60 -13.27
N ILE A 104 3.26 8.16 -14.38
CA ILE A 104 3.38 6.73 -14.72
C ILE A 104 4.14 6.00 -13.60
N ARG A 105 5.26 6.56 -13.14
CA ARG A 105 6.08 5.95 -12.07
C ARG A 105 5.30 5.86 -10.76
N MET A 106 4.59 6.92 -10.38
CA MET A 106 3.81 6.94 -9.17
C MET A 106 2.71 5.86 -9.18
N GLU A 107 2.01 5.70 -10.31
CA GLU A 107 1.00 4.64 -10.44
C GLU A 107 1.65 3.25 -10.38
N ARG A 108 2.79 3.04 -11.05
CA ARG A 108 3.54 1.79 -10.98
C ARG A 108 4.00 1.45 -9.56
N GLU A 109 4.56 2.41 -8.85
CA GLU A 109 5.01 2.21 -7.47
C GLU A 109 3.84 1.96 -6.51
N ARG A 110 2.66 2.56 -6.75
CA ARG A 110 1.45 2.24 -6.00
C ARG A 110 1.03 0.78 -6.21
N VAL A 111 1.04 0.30 -7.46
CA VAL A 111 0.75 -1.11 -7.77
C VAL A 111 1.75 -2.03 -7.04
N LYS A 112 3.05 -1.74 -7.14
CA LYS A 112 4.11 -2.51 -6.46
C LYS A 112 3.93 -2.56 -4.95
N HIS A 113 3.72 -1.41 -4.32
CA HIS A 113 3.77 -1.33 -2.86
C HIS A 113 2.45 -1.71 -2.19
N THR A 114 1.33 -1.65 -2.91
CA THR A 114 0.01 -1.99 -2.38
C THR A 114 -0.50 -3.28 -3.01
N LEU A 115 -0.83 -3.26 -4.30
CA LEU A 115 -1.56 -4.36 -4.93
C LEU A 115 -0.72 -5.63 -5.06
N ALA A 116 0.57 -5.52 -5.42
CA ALA A 116 1.43 -6.70 -5.53
C ALA A 116 1.64 -7.37 -4.16
N LYS A 117 1.75 -6.58 -3.08
CA LYS A 117 1.85 -7.13 -1.72
C LYS A 117 0.55 -7.80 -1.27
N GLU A 118 -0.60 -7.18 -1.54
CA GLU A 118 -1.91 -7.79 -1.24
C GLU A 118 -2.12 -9.08 -2.04
N VAL A 119 -1.67 -9.11 -3.30
CA VAL A 119 -1.65 -10.33 -4.12
C VAL A 119 -0.72 -11.38 -3.53
N ASP A 120 0.50 -11.02 -3.11
CA ASP A 120 1.44 -11.96 -2.48
C ASP A 120 0.88 -12.59 -1.21
N GLU A 121 0.27 -11.77 -0.34
CA GLU A 121 -0.40 -12.23 0.87
C GLU A 121 -1.58 -13.15 0.56
N PHE A 122 -2.43 -12.74 -0.39
CA PHE A 122 -3.55 -13.56 -0.86
C PHE A 122 -3.09 -14.91 -1.42
N LEU A 123 -2.04 -14.92 -2.24
CA LEU A 123 -1.48 -16.15 -2.82
C LEU A 123 -0.84 -17.05 -1.74
N SER A 124 -0.25 -16.47 -0.70
CA SER A 124 0.24 -17.22 0.46
C SER A 124 -0.91 -17.95 1.18
N ILE A 125 -2.03 -17.26 1.41
CA ILE A 125 -3.24 -17.83 2.01
C ILE A 125 -3.84 -18.92 1.11
N LEU A 126 -3.91 -18.66 -0.21
CA LEU A 126 -4.44 -19.59 -1.20
C LEU A 126 -3.63 -20.90 -1.24
N LYS A 127 -2.29 -20.80 -1.18
CA LYS A 127 -1.39 -21.95 -1.10
C LYS A 127 -1.57 -22.71 0.21
N ALA A 128 -1.61 -22.02 1.35
CA ALA A 128 -1.86 -22.66 2.64
C ALA A 128 -3.20 -23.44 2.68
N SER A 129 -4.23 -22.95 1.97
CA SER A 129 -5.53 -23.64 1.88
C SER A 129 -5.51 -24.88 0.97
N SER A 130 -4.70 -24.87 -0.10
CA SER A 130 -4.62 -25.96 -1.09
C SER A 130 -3.66 -27.11 -0.76
N PHE A 131 -2.63 -26.89 0.08
CA PHE A 131 -1.65 -27.93 0.45
C PHE A 131 -2.10 -28.91 1.56
N SER A 132 -3.33 -28.79 2.07
CA SER A 132 -3.87 -29.76 3.02
C SER A 132 -4.57 -30.90 2.28
N SER A 133 -3.77 -31.89 1.89
CA SER A 133 -4.23 -33.29 1.82
C SER A 133 -3.70 -34.04 3.05
N PRO A 134 -4.53 -34.85 3.74
CA PRO A 134 -4.20 -35.53 4.98
C PRO A 134 -3.56 -36.91 4.73
N THR A 135 -2.45 -37.22 5.40
CA THR A 135 -1.90 -38.57 5.76
C THR A 135 -0.40 -38.37 6.08
N SER A 136 0.17 -38.73 7.23
CA SER A 136 -0.10 -39.92 8.04
C SER A 136 0.08 -39.63 9.53
N ASP A 137 -0.97 -39.90 10.29
CA ASP A 137 -0.84 -40.48 11.62
C ASP A 137 -0.45 -41.95 11.35
N ASP A 138 0.86 -42.23 11.28
CA ASP A 138 1.38 -43.59 11.29
C ASP A 138 1.64 -43.94 12.76
N PRO A 139 0.89 -44.86 13.38
CA PRO A 139 1.28 -45.40 14.68
C PRO A 139 2.63 -46.10 14.51
N PRO A 140 3.58 -46.00 15.44
CA PRO A 140 4.89 -46.65 15.31
C PRO A 140 4.71 -48.15 15.07
N GLN A 141 4.80 -48.57 13.82
CA GLN A 141 4.72 -49.95 13.43
C GLN A 141 5.95 -50.66 14.00
N LEU A 142 5.67 -51.57 14.93
CA LEU A 142 6.58 -52.55 15.51
C LEU A 142 7.49 -53.17 14.41
N PRO A 143 8.76 -53.49 14.75
CA PRO A 143 9.74 -53.95 13.77
C PRO A 143 9.30 -55.23 13.06
N PRO A 144 9.65 -55.39 11.76
CA PRO A 144 9.28 -56.58 10.99
C PRO A 144 9.98 -57.82 11.57
N THR A 145 9.18 -58.80 11.92
CA THR A 145 9.58 -60.15 12.30
C THR A 145 10.18 -60.87 11.08
N PRO A 146 11.31 -61.58 11.20
CA PRO A 146 11.80 -62.46 10.13
C PRO A 146 11.01 -63.78 10.06
N PRO A 147 10.95 -64.43 8.88
CA PRO A 147 10.14 -65.65 8.64
C PRO A 147 10.70 -66.89 9.34
N PRO A 148 9.88 -67.96 9.52
CA PRO A 148 10.27 -69.15 10.26
C PRO A 148 11.13 -70.08 9.40
N THR A 149 12.35 -70.38 9.86
CA THR A 149 13.11 -71.53 9.38
C THR A 149 13.27 -72.53 10.51
N THR A 150 12.80 -73.72 10.23
CA THR A 150 12.86 -74.95 11.02
C THR A 150 14.27 -75.33 11.47
N THR A 151 14.34 -75.95 12.67
CA THR A 151 15.12 -77.17 12.99
C THR A 151 15.94 -77.09 14.29
N SER A 152 15.62 -78.05 15.17
CA SER A 152 16.48 -78.72 16.15
C SER A 152 16.64 -78.22 17.60
N THR A 153 16.12 -79.07 18.50
CA THR A 153 16.82 -79.65 19.66
C THR A 153 16.69 -78.95 21.02
N ALA A 154 15.88 -79.58 21.88
CA ALA A 154 15.85 -79.53 23.35
C ALA A 154 17.20 -79.98 23.98
N PRO A 155 17.50 -79.84 25.31
CA PRO A 155 16.55 -79.76 26.43
C PRO A 155 16.86 -78.77 27.58
N SER A 156 15.87 -78.66 28.48
CA SER A 156 15.79 -78.16 29.88
C SER A 156 17.00 -78.43 30.82
N PRO A 157 16.97 -78.06 32.14
CA PRO A 157 16.01 -77.27 32.97
C PRO A 157 16.70 -76.22 33.90
N ALA A 158 15.93 -75.34 34.58
CA ALA A 158 16.11 -75.07 36.02
C ALA A 158 15.15 -73.99 36.61
N VAL A 159 14.24 -74.48 37.46
CA VAL A 159 13.89 -74.05 38.84
C VAL A 159 13.49 -72.58 39.15
N ALA A 160 12.18 -72.41 39.32
CA ALA A 160 11.43 -71.75 40.39
C ALA A 160 12.11 -70.70 41.30
N HIS A 161 11.46 -69.55 41.47
CA HIS A 161 11.17 -69.00 42.81
C HIS A 161 9.85 -68.18 42.82
N LEU A 162 9.06 -68.47 43.83
CA LEU A 162 7.75 -67.91 44.21
C LEU A 162 7.93 -66.52 44.87
N HIS A 163 6.94 -65.63 44.76
CA HIS A 163 6.06 -65.19 45.87
C HIS A 163 5.05 -64.08 45.43
N PRO A 164 3.95 -63.88 46.19
CA PRO A 164 2.66 -63.38 45.71
C PRO A 164 2.23 -61.99 46.24
N SER A 165 1.05 -61.56 45.80
CA SER A 165 0.12 -60.61 46.45
C SER A 165 0.56 -59.15 46.61
N SER A 166 -0.20 -58.24 45.98
CA SER A 166 -1.17 -57.36 46.65
C SER A 166 -1.60 -56.22 45.72
N SER A 167 -2.84 -56.27 45.22
CA SER A 167 -3.65 -55.07 45.00
C SER A 167 -4.44 -54.83 46.31
N PRO A 168 -5.00 -53.64 46.64
CA PRO A 168 -5.56 -52.69 45.68
C PRO A 168 -5.48 -51.19 46.08
N THR A 169 -6.06 -50.35 45.22
CA THR A 169 -6.67 -49.06 45.57
C THR A 169 -5.73 -47.89 45.87
N THR A 170 -5.63 -46.98 44.90
CA THR A 170 -5.91 -45.55 45.15
C THR A 170 -6.51 -44.95 43.88
N ARG A 171 -7.83 -44.76 43.96
CA ARG A 171 -8.67 -44.01 43.04
C ARG A 171 -8.28 -42.54 43.14
N ALA A 172 -7.53 -42.05 42.16
CA ALA A 172 -7.29 -40.63 41.91
C ALA A 172 -8.40 -40.08 40.98
N PRO A 173 -8.81 -38.80 41.13
CA PRO A 173 -10.02 -38.24 40.52
C PRO A 173 -9.94 -38.15 38.99
N PRO A 174 -11.08 -38.08 38.29
CA PRO A 174 -11.10 -37.88 36.85
C PRO A 174 -10.49 -36.51 36.56
N GLN A 175 -9.29 -36.51 35.98
CA GLN A 175 -8.76 -35.35 35.27
C GLN A 175 -9.78 -35.03 34.18
N LEU A 176 -10.56 -33.97 34.38
CA LEU A 176 -11.32 -33.31 33.35
C LEU A 176 -10.34 -33.00 32.23
N HIS A 177 -10.37 -33.84 31.18
CA HIS A 177 -9.84 -33.51 29.87
C HIS A 177 -10.56 -32.24 29.43
N THR A 178 -9.96 -31.08 29.70
CA THR A 178 -10.23 -29.91 28.89
C THR A 178 -9.69 -30.25 27.51
N PRO A 179 -10.53 -30.37 26.47
CA PRO A 179 -9.99 -30.36 25.11
C PRO A 179 -9.20 -29.05 24.96
N PRO A 180 -8.03 -29.07 24.29
CA PRO A 180 -7.36 -27.83 23.95
C PRO A 180 -8.37 -26.91 23.24
N PRO A 181 -8.37 -25.59 23.53
CA PRO A 181 -9.25 -24.67 22.81
C PRO A 181 -8.99 -24.87 21.31
N PRO A 182 -10.03 -24.94 20.47
CA PRO A 182 -9.81 -24.83 19.04
C PRO A 182 -9.18 -23.45 18.85
N LEU A 183 -7.87 -23.43 18.59
CA LEU A 183 -7.28 -22.30 17.90
C LEU A 183 -8.02 -22.27 16.57
N HIS A 184 -9.07 -21.45 16.48
CA HIS A 184 -9.74 -21.12 15.23
C HIS A 184 -8.71 -20.36 14.38
N THR A 185 -7.75 -21.11 13.81
CA THR A 185 -7.19 -20.76 12.52
C THR A 185 -8.36 -20.92 11.57
N THR A 186 -9.09 -19.84 11.35
CA THR A 186 -10.19 -19.78 10.39
C THR A 186 -9.61 -20.08 9.02
N ARG A 187 -9.63 -21.36 8.64
CA ARG A 187 -9.19 -21.86 7.35
C ARG A 187 -10.19 -21.38 6.30
N ALA A 188 -9.81 -20.35 5.55
CA ALA A 188 -10.65 -19.83 4.48
C ALA A 188 -10.83 -20.87 3.37
N SER A 189 -12.08 -21.17 3.04
CA SER A 189 -12.44 -22.01 1.90
C SER A 189 -12.24 -21.24 0.60
N ILE A 190 -12.04 -21.94 -0.53
CA ILE A 190 -11.85 -21.29 -1.85
C ILE A 190 -13.04 -20.38 -2.20
N ALA A 191 -14.27 -20.76 -1.82
CA ALA A 191 -15.47 -19.96 -2.03
C ALA A 191 -15.44 -18.62 -1.27
N GLU A 192 -14.86 -18.58 -0.06
CA GLU A 192 -14.71 -17.34 0.72
C GLU A 192 -13.60 -16.44 0.17
N LEU A 193 -12.66 -16.99 -0.61
CA LEU A 193 -11.55 -16.26 -1.23
C LEU A 193 -11.92 -15.66 -2.60
N GLU A 194 -13.03 -16.07 -3.21
CA GLU A 194 -13.47 -15.58 -4.52
C GLU A 194 -13.75 -14.06 -4.55
N PRO A 195 -14.44 -13.46 -3.56
CA PRO A 195 -14.63 -12.00 -3.53
C PRO A 195 -13.31 -11.24 -3.44
N THR A 196 -12.32 -11.80 -2.75
CA THR A 196 -10.99 -11.19 -2.61
C THR A 196 -10.20 -11.28 -3.92
N HIS A 197 -10.24 -12.43 -4.61
CA HIS A 197 -9.68 -12.56 -5.96
C HIS A 197 -10.31 -11.56 -6.92
N ALA A 198 -11.65 -11.48 -6.96
CA ALA A 198 -12.38 -10.56 -7.83
C ALA A 198 -12.02 -9.10 -7.56
N LYS A 199 -11.96 -8.70 -6.29
CA LYS A 199 -11.56 -7.35 -5.87
C LYS A 199 -10.13 -7.01 -6.32
N LEU A 200 -9.17 -7.92 -6.13
CA LEU A 200 -7.77 -7.69 -6.52
C LEU A 200 -7.63 -7.61 -8.04
N SER A 201 -8.31 -8.49 -8.78
CA SER A 201 -8.37 -8.47 -10.25
C SER A 201 -8.94 -7.14 -10.76
N GLU A 202 -10.05 -6.67 -10.18
CA GLU A 202 -10.66 -5.40 -10.55
C GLU A 202 -9.72 -4.21 -10.31
N LEU A 203 -9.04 -4.16 -9.15
CA LEU A 203 -8.11 -3.06 -8.83
C LEU A 203 -6.89 -3.03 -9.77
N LEU A 204 -6.38 -4.20 -10.18
CA LEU A 204 -5.32 -4.31 -11.16
C LEU A 204 -5.78 -3.86 -12.56
N LEU A 205 -6.98 -4.27 -12.99
CA LEU A 205 -7.60 -3.82 -14.24
C LEU A 205 -7.84 -2.30 -14.25
N GLN A 206 -8.31 -1.72 -13.16
CA GLN A 206 -8.45 -0.27 -13.03
C GLN A 206 -7.10 0.45 -13.17
N SER A 207 -6.00 -0.12 -12.66
CA SER A 207 -4.67 0.46 -12.83
C SER A 207 -4.20 0.38 -14.29
N LEU A 208 -4.47 -0.72 -15.00
CA LEU A 208 -4.22 -0.82 -16.45
C LEU A 208 -4.95 0.27 -17.24
N LEU A 209 -6.25 0.46 -16.98
CA LEU A 209 -7.05 1.49 -17.64
C LEU A 209 -6.50 2.90 -17.39
N LYS A 210 -6.02 3.18 -16.17
CA LYS A 210 -5.37 4.45 -15.83
C LYS A 210 -4.07 4.65 -16.62
N LEU A 211 -3.24 3.61 -16.72
CA LEU A 211 -2.00 3.66 -17.50
C LEU A 211 -2.29 3.83 -19.00
N ASP A 212 -3.34 3.20 -19.53
CA ASP A 212 -3.74 3.31 -20.94
C ASP A 212 -4.31 4.69 -21.29
N ALA A 213 -5.02 5.32 -20.36
CA ALA A 213 -5.51 6.69 -20.51
C ALA A 213 -4.36 7.71 -20.66
N ILE A 214 -3.13 7.36 -20.23
CA ILE A 214 -1.94 8.19 -20.44
C ILE A 214 -1.50 8.05 -21.90
N THR A 215 -1.81 9.07 -22.70
CA THR A 215 -1.35 9.20 -24.09
C THR A 215 -0.14 10.13 -24.16
N PRO A 216 1.09 9.62 -24.38
CA PRO A 216 2.26 10.46 -24.55
C PRO A 216 2.23 11.17 -25.91
N GLU A 217 2.48 12.48 -25.93
CA GLU A 217 2.55 13.27 -27.16
C GLU A 217 3.77 12.89 -28.02
N GLY A 218 3.76 13.28 -29.30
CA GLY A 218 4.84 13.00 -30.25
C GLY A 218 6.20 13.44 -29.70
N GLY A 219 7.21 12.56 -29.74
CA GLY A 219 8.55 12.83 -29.22
C GLY A 219 8.84 12.34 -27.78
N TRP A 220 7.83 11.97 -26.97
CA TRP A 220 8.08 11.45 -25.61
C TRP A 220 8.36 9.95 -25.58
N GLU A 221 9.50 9.53 -26.11
CA GLU A 221 9.91 8.12 -26.17
C GLU A 221 10.07 7.51 -24.78
N GLN A 222 10.61 8.27 -23.83
CA GLN A 222 10.83 7.80 -22.48
C GLN A 222 9.50 7.58 -21.75
N ALA A 223 8.52 8.47 -21.91
CA ALA A 223 7.17 8.28 -21.36
C ALA A 223 6.46 7.06 -21.95
N ARG A 224 6.62 6.79 -23.25
CA ARG A 224 6.08 5.56 -23.88
C ARG A 224 6.74 4.31 -23.33
N LYS A 225 8.06 4.33 -23.16
CA LYS A 225 8.82 3.22 -22.58
C LYS A 225 8.37 2.95 -21.15
N GLU A 226 8.33 3.98 -20.31
CA GLU A 226 7.92 3.84 -18.91
C GLU A 226 6.48 3.34 -18.79
N ARG A 227 5.56 3.81 -19.65
CA ARG A 227 4.17 3.31 -19.68
C ARG A 227 4.13 1.82 -20.04
N LYS A 228 4.88 1.40 -21.07
CA LYS A 228 4.95 -0.02 -21.46
C LYS A 228 5.52 -0.89 -20.33
N ASP A 229 6.55 -0.41 -19.66
CA ASP A 229 7.17 -1.14 -18.55
C ASP A 229 6.20 -1.24 -17.36
N ALA A 230 5.47 -0.17 -17.03
CA ALA A 230 4.43 -0.20 -16.00
C ALA A 230 3.28 -1.15 -16.36
N VAL A 231 2.79 -1.12 -17.61
CA VAL A 231 1.72 -2.02 -18.08
C VAL A 231 2.16 -3.49 -18.00
N ARG A 232 3.36 -3.81 -18.49
CA ARG A 232 3.91 -5.17 -18.39
C ARG A 232 3.99 -5.67 -16.95
N GLU A 233 4.34 -4.78 -16.04
CA GLU A 233 4.43 -5.13 -14.64
C GLU A 233 3.06 -5.44 -14.02
N VAL A 234 2.06 -4.58 -14.25
CA VAL A 234 0.68 -4.82 -13.78
C VAL A 234 0.13 -6.12 -14.38
N GLN A 235 0.36 -6.34 -15.68
CA GLN A 235 -0.02 -7.58 -16.37
C GLN A 235 0.65 -8.81 -15.73
N GLY A 236 1.94 -8.75 -15.43
CA GLY A 236 2.64 -9.85 -14.76
C GLY A 236 2.08 -10.17 -13.37
N VAL A 237 1.63 -9.17 -12.62
CA VAL A 237 0.95 -9.39 -11.33
C VAL A 237 -0.43 -10.03 -11.52
N LEU A 238 -1.19 -9.56 -12.51
CA LEU A 238 -2.50 -10.11 -12.86
C LEU A 238 -2.40 -11.58 -13.30
N ASP A 239 -1.49 -11.89 -14.22
CA ASP A 239 -1.26 -13.23 -14.75
C ASP A 239 -0.88 -14.21 -13.63
N ARG A 240 -0.08 -13.75 -12.65
CA ARG A 240 0.29 -14.56 -11.49
C ARG A 240 -0.90 -14.80 -10.54
N LEU A 241 -1.71 -13.77 -10.28
CA LEU A 241 -2.93 -13.90 -9.48
C LEU A 241 -3.89 -14.90 -10.11
N ASP A 242 -4.17 -14.75 -11.41
CA ASP A 242 -5.13 -15.60 -12.13
C ASP A 242 -4.61 -17.02 -12.33
N GLY A 243 -3.31 -17.19 -12.64
CA GLY A 243 -2.70 -18.49 -12.83
C GLY A 243 -2.77 -19.37 -11.58
N GLU A 244 -2.44 -18.81 -10.41
CA GLU A 244 -2.51 -19.54 -9.13
C GLU A 244 -3.96 -19.80 -8.71
N TRP A 245 -4.86 -18.82 -8.93
CA TRP A 245 -6.28 -18.99 -8.68
C TRP A 245 -6.88 -20.14 -9.50
N TRP A 246 -6.56 -20.21 -10.80
CA TRP A 246 -7.04 -21.27 -11.69
C TRP A 246 -6.42 -22.63 -11.35
N ALA A 247 -5.15 -22.66 -10.93
CA ALA A 247 -4.49 -23.88 -10.50
C ALA A 247 -5.14 -24.49 -9.25
N VAL A 248 -5.75 -23.67 -8.39
CA VAL A 248 -6.49 -24.14 -7.20
C VAL A 248 -7.94 -24.48 -7.55
N LYS A 249 -8.62 -23.63 -8.32
CA LYS A 249 -10.03 -23.84 -8.70
C LYS A 249 -10.22 -25.02 -9.67
N GLY A 250 -9.27 -25.28 -10.56
CA GLY A 250 -9.32 -26.40 -11.51
C GLY A 250 -8.96 -27.78 -10.91
N ARG A 251 -8.60 -27.84 -9.63
CA ARG A 251 -8.29 -29.08 -8.89
C ARG A 251 -9.43 -29.58 -7.99
N GLY A 252 -10.48 -28.79 -7.82
CA GLY A 252 -11.71 -29.17 -7.11
C GLY A 252 -12.81 -29.57 -8.08
#